data_AF-A0A4J1SEB9-F1
#
_entry.id   AF-A0A4J1SEB9-F1
#
_cell.length_a   1.000
_cell.length_b   1.000
_cell.length_c   1.000
_cell.angle_alpha   90.00
_cell.angle_beta   90.00
_cell.angle_gamma   90.00
#
_symmetry.space_group_name_H-M   'P 1'
#
loop_
_entity.id
_entity.type
_entity.pdbx_description
1 polymer ?
#
loop_
_entity_poly.entity_id
_entity_poly.type
_entity_poly.pdbx_seq_one_letter_code
_entity_poly.pdbx_strand_id
1 'polypeptide(L)'
;MIDATEVKINRSKKELANDSGKKKFHAMKAQAIVTSQGRIVSLDIAVNYCHDMKLFKMSRRNIGQAGKILVDSGYQGLMKIYPQAQSYPRREARLRTSLPK
;
A
#
# COMPACT_ATOMS: atom_id res chain seq x y z
N MET A 1 -0.74 9.34 -7.66
CA MET A 1 0.02 8.48 -6.73
C MET A 1 -0.96 7.63 -5.96
N ILE A 2 -0.64 6.34 -5.78
CA ILE A 2 -1.40 5.42 -4.94
C ILE A 2 -0.43 4.90 -3.88
N ASP A 3 -0.83 5.04 -2.62
CA ASP A 3 -0.06 4.52 -1.49
C ASP A 3 -1.01 3.96 -0.43
N ALA A 4 -0.51 2.99 0.35
CA ALA A 4 -1.24 2.41 1.45
C ALA A 4 -0.39 2.33 2.71
N THR A 5 -1.03 2.64 3.83
CA THR A 5 -0.39 2.63 5.15
C THR A 5 -1.22 1.86 6.16
N GLU A 6 -0.53 1.29 7.13
CA GLU A 6 -1.15 0.68 8.29
C GLU A 6 -1.38 1.75 9.36
N VAL A 7 -2.64 1.94 9.72
CA VAL A 7 -3.07 2.86 10.78
C VAL A 7 -3.28 2.05 12.05
N LYS A 8 -2.50 2.33 13.09
CA LYS A 8 -2.62 1.67 14.39
C LYS A 8 -3.97 2.00 15.01
N ILE A 9 -4.67 0.99 15.49
CA ILE A 9 -5.94 1.11 16.21
C ILE A 9 -5.85 0.50 17.60
N ASN A 10 -6.77 0.90 18.47
CA ASN A 10 -6.87 0.28 19.79
C ASN A 10 -7.39 -1.16 19.66
N ARG A 11 -6.86 -2.08 20.48
CA ARG A 11 -7.25 -3.48 20.45
C ARG A 11 -8.68 -3.63 20.97
N SER A 12 -9.64 -3.91 20.08
CA SER A 12 -10.96 -4.33 20.53
C SER A 12 -10.85 -5.75 21.09
N LYS A 13 -11.47 -6.05 22.23
CA LYS A 13 -11.34 -7.35 22.93
C LYS A 13 -11.91 -8.55 22.15
N LYS A 14 -12.51 -8.33 20.97
CA LYS A 14 -13.28 -9.34 20.23
C LYS A 14 -12.78 -9.67 18.81
N GLU A 15 -11.85 -8.90 18.21
CA GLU A 15 -11.44 -9.14 16.81
C GLU A 15 -9.95 -9.51 16.67
N LEU A 16 -9.69 -10.73 16.18
CA LEU A 16 -8.38 -11.25 15.78
C LEU A 16 -8.00 -10.86 14.34
N ALA A 17 -8.90 -10.22 13.59
CA ALA A 17 -8.75 -9.97 12.15
C ALA A 17 -7.77 -8.83 11.79
N ASN A 18 -7.26 -8.11 12.79
CA ASN A 18 -6.51 -6.85 12.61
C ASN A 18 -5.04 -6.96 13.03
N ASP A 19 -4.54 -8.15 13.38
CA ASP A 19 -3.16 -8.34 13.83
C ASP A 19 -2.15 -8.15 12.68
N SER A 20 -1.38 -7.05 12.71
CA SER A 20 -0.23 -6.85 11.83
C SER A 20 0.94 -7.69 12.35
N GLY A 21 1.14 -8.89 11.77
CA GLY A 21 2.14 -9.84 12.27
C GLY A 21 3.55 -9.27 12.40
N LYS A 22 4.02 -8.49 11.42
CA LYS A 22 5.37 -7.88 11.44
C LYS A 22 5.50 -6.77 12.48
N LYS A 23 4.48 -5.94 12.65
CA LYS A 23 4.53 -4.78 13.55
C LYS A 23 3.98 -5.07 14.95
N LYS A 24 3.37 -6.25 15.15
CA LYS A 24 2.82 -6.74 16.43
C LYS A 24 1.79 -5.79 17.05
N PHE A 25 0.96 -5.14 16.24
CA PHE A 25 -0.15 -4.31 16.70
C PHE A 25 -1.40 -4.48 15.82
N HIS A 26 -2.56 -4.07 16.36
CA HIS A 26 -3.83 -4.04 15.64
C HIS A 26 -3.85 -2.87 14.67
N ALA A 27 -4.00 -3.17 13.38
CA ALA A 27 -3.90 -2.19 12.31
C ALA A 27 -5.09 -2.26 11.36
N MET A 28 -5.65 -1.08 11.05
CA MET A 28 -6.42 -0.91 9.83
C MET A 28 -5.48 -0.57 8.69
N LYS A 29 -5.97 -0.71 7.47
CA LYS A 29 -5.24 -0.30 6.28
C LYS A 29 -5.96 0.83 5.56
N ALA A 30 -5.24 1.91 5.31
CA ALA A 30 -5.75 3.05 4.58
C ALA A 30 -4.98 3.19 3.26
N GLN A 31 -5.70 3.33 2.15
CA GLN A 31 -5.17 3.62 0.83
C GLN A 31 -5.61 5.01 0.41
N ALA A 32 -4.68 5.84 -0.04
CA ALA A 32 -4.96 7.14 -0.63
C ALA A 32 -4.58 7.16 -2.11
N ILE A 33 -5.46 7.75 -2.92
CA ILE A 33 -5.17 8.11 -4.31
C ILE A 33 -5.07 9.63 -4.37
N VAL A 34 -3.93 10.13 -4.82
CA VAL A 34 -3.60 11.56 -4.81
C VAL A 34 -3.16 11.99 -6.21
N THR A 35 -3.58 13.18 -6.66
CA THR A 35 -3.07 13.76 -7.92
C THR A 35 -1.62 14.23 -7.76
N SER A 36 -0.95 14.56 -8.86
CA SER A 36 0.39 15.18 -8.83
C SER A 36 0.42 16.54 -8.11
N GLN A 37 -0.73 17.22 -8.02
CA GLN A 37 -0.88 18.50 -7.33
C GLN A 37 -1.19 18.34 -5.83
N GLY A 38 -1.17 17.11 -5.30
CA GLY A 38 -1.44 16.84 -3.89
C GLY A 38 -2.92 16.77 -3.51
N ARG A 39 -3.85 16.80 -4.48
CA ARG A 39 -5.29 16.66 -4.17
C ARG A 39 -5.64 15.20 -3.91
N ILE A 40 -6.34 14.93 -2.82
CA ILE A 40 -6.87 13.61 -2.52
C ILE A 40 -8.06 13.34 -3.45
N VAL A 41 -7.95 12.30 -4.26
CA VAL A 41 -9.00 11.82 -5.18
C VAL A 41 -9.87 10.76 -4.51
N SER A 42 -9.25 9.89 -3.71
CA SER A 42 -9.93 8.81 -3.01
C SER A 42 -9.19 8.44 -1.73
N LEU A 43 -9.97 8.03 -0.73
CA LEU A 43 -9.48 7.42 0.50
C LEU A 43 -10.31 6.16 0.76
N ASP A 44 -9.64 5.02 0.87
CA ASP A 44 -10.26 3.72 1.11
C ASP A 44 -9.67 3.11 2.40
N ILE A 45 -10.53 2.63 3.30
CA ILE A 45 -10.12 2.05 4.58
C ILE A 45 -10.63 0.61 4.67
N ALA A 46 -9.75 -0.32 4.99
CA ALA A 46 -10.09 -1.67 5.40
C ALA A 46 -9.81 -1.84 6.89
N VAL A 47 -10.85 -2.24 7.62
CA VAL A 47 -10.79 -2.47 9.06
C VAL A 47 -9.91 -3.68 9.39
N ASN A 48 -9.88 -4.67 8.49
CA ASN A 48 -9.06 -5.88 8.59
C ASN A 48 -7.69 -5.74 7.93
N TYR A 49 -6.71 -6.51 8.43
CA TYR A 49 -5.41 -6.62 7.75
C TYR A 49 -5.62 -7.16 6.33
N CYS A 50 -5.14 -6.42 5.33
CA CYS A 50 -5.19 -6.82 3.93
C CYS A 50 -3.94 -6.38 3.17
N HIS A 51 -3.59 -7.09 2.10
CA HIS A 51 -2.51 -6.66 1.21
C HIS A 51 -2.94 -5.46 0.35
N ASP A 52 -1.98 -4.62 -0.04
CA ASP A 52 -2.22 -3.40 -0.83
C ASP A 52 -3.03 -3.70 -2.10
N MET A 53 -2.64 -4.77 -2.81
CA MET A 53 -3.35 -5.22 -4.01
C MET A 53 -4.78 -5.72 -3.76
N LYS A 54 -5.06 -6.31 -2.60
CA LYS A 54 -6.41 -6.74 -2.26
C LYS A 54 -7.29 -5.52 -2.00
N LEU A 55 -6.77 -4.55 -1.24
CA LEU A 55 -7.46 -3.29 -0.96
C LEU A 55 -7.77 -2.51 -2.24
N PHE A 56 -6.80 -2.41 -3.14
CA PHE A 56 -6.98 -1.75 -4.44
C PHE A 56 -8.06 -2.40 -5.31
N LYS A 57 -8.07 -3.74 -5.40
CA LYS A 57 -9.11 -4.46 -6.16
C LYS A 57 -10.50 -4.26 -5.55
N MET A 58 -10.58 -4.16 -4.23
CA MET A 58 -11.84 -3.92 -3.52
C MET A 58 -12.34 -2.49 -3.69
N SER A 59 -11.45 -1.49 -3.80
CA SER A 59 -11.86 -0.09 -3.94
C SER A 59 -12.49 0.25 -5.30
N ARG A 60 -12.33 -0.63 -6.31
CA ARG A 60 -12.94 -0.52 -7.65
C ARG A 60 -12.77 0.87 -8.28
N ARG A 61 -11.64 1.55 -8.01
CA ARG A 61 -11.40 2.92 -8.49
C ARG A 61 -11.00 2.90 -9.96
N ASN A 62 -11.70 3.67 -10.79
CA ASN A 62 -11.35 3.82 -12.20
C ASN A 62 -10.19 4.81 -12.35
N ILE A 63 -8.97 4.28 -12.33
CA ILE A 63 -7.74 5.05 -12.56
C ILE A 63 -7.24 4.95 -14.00
N GLY A 64 -7.98 4.29 -14.90
CA GLY A 64 -7.55 4.04 -16.28
C GLY A 64 -7.37 5.31 -17.12
N GLN A 65 -8.05 6.40 -16.74
CA GLN A 65 -7.94 7.71 -17.38
C GLN A 65 -6.69 8.49 -16.95
N ALA A 66 -5.97 8.04 -15.92
CA ALA A 66 -4.75 8.71 -15.50
C ALA A 66 -3.65 8.48 -16.54
N GLY A 67 -3.00 9.55 -17.00
CA GLY A 67 -1.88 9.46 -17.94
C GLY A 67 -0.63 8.80 -17.34
N LYS A 68 -0.42 8.95 -16.03
CA LYS A 68 0.68 8.30 -15.28
C LYS A 68 0.25 7.96 -13.87
N ILE A 69 0.58 6.75 -13.41
CA ILE A 69 0.26 6.28 -12.06
C ILE A 69 1.57 5.94 -11.33
N LEU A 70 1.88 6.70 -10.29
CA LEU A 70 3.00 6.37 -9.38
C LEU A 70 2.48 5.52 -8.23
N VAL A 71 3.16 4.40 -7.96
CA VAL A 71 2.78 3.48 -6.88
C VAL A 71 3.99 2.99 -6.08
N ASP A 72 3.75 2.56 -4.84
CA ASP A 72 4.77 1.85 -4.06
C ASP A 72 4.97 0.40 -4.56
N SER A 73 6.07 -0.22 -4.14
CA SER A 73 6.43 -1.61 -4.43
C SER A 73 5.36 -2.65 -4.04
N GLY A 74 4.52 -2.37 -3.03
CA GLY A 74 3.37 -3.20 -2.68
C GLY A 74 2.32 -3.35 -3.79
N TYR A 75 2.38 -2.46 -4.80
CA TYR A 75 1.52 -2.43 -5.97
C TYR A 75 2.21 -2.97 -7.24
N GLN A 76 3.28 -3.74 -7.13
CA GLN A 76 3.99 -4.28 -8.31
C GLN A 76 3.06 -5.05 -9.27
N GLY A 77 2.04 -5.73 -8.75
CA GLY A 77 1.02 -6.41 -9.57
C GLY A 77 0.15 -5.45 -10.41
N LEU A 78 0.07 -4.18 -10.05
CA LEU A 78 -0.70 -3.14 -10.75
C LEU A 78 -0.14 -2.87 -12.15
N MET A 79 1.17 -2.97 -12.33
CA MET A 79 1.84 -2.73 -13.62
C MET A 79 1.41 -3.71 -14.72
N LYS A 80 0.90 -4.88 -14.34
CA LYS A 80 0.34 -5.87 -15.29
C LYS A 80 -1.04 -5.48 -15.81
N ILE A 81 -1.76 -4.63 -15.08
CA ILE A 81 -3.15 -4.23 -15.38
C ILE A 81 -3.16 -2.82 -15.99
N TYR A 82 -2.29 -1.94 -15.52
CA TYR A 82 -2.15 -0.56 -15.96
C TYR A 82 -0.72 -0.33 -16.46
N PRO A 83 -0.46 -0.39 -17.77
CA PRO A 83 0.87 -0.18 -18.35
C PRO A 83 1.48 1.20 -18.00
N GLN A 84 0.63 2.18 -17.72
CA GLN A 84 1.05 3.52 -17.28
C GLN A 84 1.44 3.60 -15.79
N ALA A 85 1.36 2.48 -15.06
CA ALA A 85 1.79 2.41 -13.67
C ALA A 85 3.31 2.20 -13.57
N GLN A 86 3.93 2.98 -12.69
CA GLN A 86 5.37 2.93 -12.41
C GLN A 86 5.56 2.76 -10.91
N SER A 87 6.24 1.69 -10.48
CA SER A 87 6.62 1.53 -9.08
C SER A 87 7.89 2.33 -8.78
N TYR A 88 7.98 2.88 -7.57
CA TYR A 88 9.27 3.35 -7.07
C TYR A 88 10.27 2.18 -7.04
N PRO A 89 11.56 2.41 -7.35
CA PRO A 89 12.60 1.41 -7.16
C PRO A 89 12.53 0.90 -5.72
N ARG A 90 12.45 -0.41 -5.54
CA ARG A 90 12.51 -1.02 -4.22
C ARG A 90 13.81 -0.54 -3.58
N ARG A 91 13.73 0.05 -2.38
CA ARG A 91 14.93 0.45 -1.65
C ARG A 91 15.79 -0.80 -1.47
N GLU A 92 16.94 -0.87 -2.15
CA GLU A 92 17.92 -1.96 -2.03
C GLU A 92 18.21 -2.14 -0.54
N ALA A 93 17.98 -3.34 -0.01
CA ALA A 93 18.39 -3.65 1.35
C ALA A 93 19.91 -3.44 1.39
N ARG A 94 20.39 -2.58 2.30
CA ARG A 94 21.82 -2.28 2.44
C ARG A 94 22.61 -3.59 2.31
N LEU A 95 23.36 -3.74 1.22
CA LEU A 95 24.25 -4.88 1.03
C LEU A 95 25.10 -4.95 2.30
N ARG A 96 24.95 -6.04 3.04
CA ARG A 96 25.78 -6.33 4.20
C ARG A 96 27.16 -6.62 3.61
N THR A 97 28.01 -5.60 3.52
CA THR A 97 29.43 -5.79 3.23
C THR A 97 30.00 -6.53 4.43
N SER A 98 30.06 -7.85 4.34
CA SER A 98 30.91 -8.65 5.21
C SER A 98 32.34 -8.26 4.90
N LEU A 99 32.97 -7.49 5.79
CA LEU A 99 34.42 -7.29 5.77
C LEU A 99 35.09 -8.67 5.93
N PRO A 100 36.11 -9.00 5.12
CA PRO A 100 36.90 -10.21 5.34
C PRO A 100 37.61 -10.12 6.70
N LYS A 101 37.69 -11.26 7.37
CA LYS A 101 38.37 -11.44 8.66
C LYS A 101 39.87 -11.20 8.55
#